data_AF-A0A7S1BR60-F1
#
_entry.id   AF-A0A7S1BR60-F1
#
_cell.length_a   1.000
_cell.length_b   1.000
_cell.length_c   1.000
_cell.angle_alpha   90.00
_cell.angle_beta   90.00
_cell.angle_gamma   90.00
#
_symmetry.space_group_name_H-M   'P 1'
#
loop_
_entity.id
_entity.type
_entity.pdbx_description
1 polymer ?
#
loop_
_entity_poly.entity_id
_entity_poly.type
_entity_poly.pdbx_seq_one_letter_code
_entity_poly.pdbx_strand_id
1 'polypeptide(L)'
;SASEASAAPSQPELDAALASAGLRVRQDGRVRLLHRDPPVLTVEDFLSPRQCAELRDVATDAEGDARAKRVGSPKFDGNSITVRTSTTWFCRYEAAVELLVEARKVLGLADGSGPLPVEHMEEPQGVRYRGGGQFSWHY
;
A
#
# COMPACT_ATOMS: atom_id res chain seq x y z
N SER A 1 4.47 -14.14 30.22
CA SER A 1 3.29 -14.09 29.35
C SER A 1 3.64 -14.72 28.02
N ALA A 2 3.07 -15.89 27.71
CA ALA A 2 3.27 -16.55 26.44
C ALA A 2 2.52 -15.76 25.36
N SER A 3 3.24 -15.27 24.36
CA SER A 3 2.66 -14.75 23.14
C SER A 3 1.95 -15.91 22.44
N GLU A 4 0.62 -15.88 22.36
CA GLU A 4 -0.10 -16.76 21.46
C GLU A 4 0.39 -16.46 20.04
N ALA A 5 1.19 -17.38 19.48
CA ALA A 5 1.45 -17.40 18.06
C ALA A 5 0.12 -17.77 17.39
N SER A 6 -0.67 -16.75 17.01
CA SER A 6 -1.83 -16.92 16.15
C SER A 6 -1.36 -17.68 14.91
N ALA A 7 -1.89 -18.87 14.69
CA ALA A 7 -1.61 -19.66 13.50
C ALA A 7 -1.88 -18.80 12.25
N ALA A 8 -1.05 -18.96 11.21
CA ALA A 8 -1.29 -18.29 9.94
C ALA A 8 -2.67 -18.73 9.40
N PRO A 9 -3.49 -17.79 8.90
CA PRO A 9 -4.80 -18.11 8.35
C PRO A 9 -4.64 -19.08 7.18
N SER A 10 -5.57 -20.00 7.00
CA SER A 10 -5.55 -20.89 5.84
C SER A 10 -5.87 -20.11 4.54
N GLN A 11 -5.37 -20.57 3.39
CA GLN A 11 -5.66 -19.95 2.09
C GLN A 11 -7.19 -19.77 1.84
N PRO A 12 -8.07 -20.73 2.19
CA PRO A 12 -9.52 -20.53 2.06
C PRO A 12 -10.07 -19.39 2.93
N GLU A 13 -9.51 -19.16 4.12
CA GLU A 13 -9.93 -18.05 4.98
C GLU A 13 -9.50 -16.69 4.43
N LEU A 14 -8.29 -16.62 3.85
CA LEU A 14 -7.82 -15.42 3.15
C LEU A 14 -8.66 -15.13 1.90
N ASP A 15 -8.92 -16.15 1.09
CA ASP A 15 -9.71 -16.03 -0.12
C ASP A 15 -11.15 -15.60 0.21
N ALA A 16 -11.75 -16.17 1.26
CA ALA A 16 -13.10 -15.78 1.71
C ALA A 16 -13.16 -14.32 2.21
N ALA A 17 -12.15 -13.86 2.96
CA ALA A 17 -12.09 -12.49 3.43
C ALA A 17 -11.93 -11.46 2.30
N LEU A 18 -11.28 -11.85 1.20
CA LEU A 18 -11.00 -10.98 0.05
C LEU A 18 -11.98 -11.12 -1.11
N ALA A 19 -12.88 -12.13 -1.06
CA ALA A 19 -13.83 -12.42 -2.13
C ALA A 19 -14.70 -11.22 -2.50
N SER A 20 -15.15 -10.43 -1.51
CA SER A 20 -15.95 -9.22 -1.74
C SER A 20 -15.20 -8.12 -2.47
N ALA A 21 -13.85 -8.12 -2.41
CA ALA A 21 -12.99 -7.18 -3.12
C ALA A 21 -12.56 -7.68 -4.51
N GLY A 22 -12.96 -8.90 -4.91
CA GLY A 22 -12.50 -9.51 -6.17
C GLY A 22 -10.98 -9.79 -6.20
N LEU A 23 -10.34 -9.80 -5.03
CA LEU A 23 -8.91 -9.98 -4.89
C LEU A 23 -8.58 -11.34 -4.28
N ARG A 24 -7.37 -11.81 -4.57
CA ARG A 24 -6.74 -12.95 -3.94
C ARG A 24 -5.37 -12.55 -3.42
N VAL A 25 -4.94 -13.16 -2.32
CA VAL A 25 -3.58 -12.98 -1.82
C VAL A 25 -2.81 -14.29 -1.83
N ARG A 26 -1.57 -14.26 -2.30
CA ARG A 26 -0.67 -15.41 -2.24
C ARG A 26 -0.19 -15.62 -0.81
N GLN A 27 -0.43 -16.82 -0.27
CA GLN A 27 0.11 -17.22 1.01
C GLN A 27 1.56 -17.71 0.85
N ASP A 28 2.53 -16.94 1.32
CA ASP A 28 3.96 -17.29 1.27
C ASP A 28 4.63 -17.20 2.65
N GLY A 29 3.85 -17.31 3.73
CA GLY A 29 4.30 -17.23 5.11
C GLY A 29 4.54 -15.82 5.63
N ARG A 30 4.63 -14.81 4.75
CA ARG A 30 4.82 -13.39 5.11
C ARG A 30 3.50 -12.66 5.34
N VAL A 31 2.39 -13.20 4.83
CA VAL A 31 1.05 -12.60 4.93
C VAL A 31 0.32 -13.10 6.18
N ARG A 32 -0.23 -12.17 6.96
CA ARG A 32 -1.07 -12.49 8.14
C ARG A 32 -2.35 -11.67 8.13
N LEU A 33 -3.47 -12.34 8.42
CA LEU A 33 -4.79 -11.71 8.56
C LEU A 33 -4.97 -11.11 9.95
N LEU A 34 -5.21 -9.80 10.01
CA LEU A 34 -5.45 -9.04 11.24
C LEU A 34 -6.95 -8.85 11.51
N HIS A 35 -7.75 -8.67 10.46
CA HIS A 35 -9.19 -8.48 10.55
C HIS A 35 -9.89 -9.12 9.35
N ARG A 36 -11.09 -9.67 9.55
CA ARG A 36 -11.86 -10.37 8.50
C ARG A 36 -12.81 -9.45 7.73
N ASP A 37 -13.42 -8.47 8.40
CA ASP A 37 -14.47 -7.64 7.82
C ASP A 37 -14.45 -6.18 8.33
N PRO A 38 -13.70 -5.25 7.72
CA PRO A 38 -13.03 -5.40 6.43
C PRO A 38 -11.79 -6.30 6.53
N PRO A 39 -11.38 -6.95 5.43
CA PRO A 39 -10.13 -7.69 5.37
C PRO A 39 -8.95 -6.73 5.61
N VAL A 40 -8.18 -6.98 6.67
CA VAL A 40 -6.93 -6.26 6.98
C VAL A 40 -5.82 -7.27 7.05
N LEU A 41 -4.78 -7.07 6.24
CA LEU A 41 -3.61 -7.94 6.15
C LEU A 41 -2.35 -7.19 6.53
N THR A 42 -1.40 -7.87 7.15
CA THR A 42 -0.01 -7.43 7.23
C THR A 42 0.85 -8.32 6.34
N VAL A 43 1.88 -7.73 5.72
CA VAL A 43 2.88 -8.45 4.92
C VAL A 43 4.25 -8.14 5.49
N GLU A 44 4.90 -9.15 6.04
CA GLU A 44 6.24 -9.05 6.61
C GLU A 44 7.28 -8.96 5.49
N ASP A 45 8.33 -8.16 5.69
CA ASP A 45 9.44 -7.98 4.74
C ASP A 45 9.00 -7.69 3.30
N PHE A 46 7.97 -6.85 3.13
CA PHE A 46 7.40 -6.51 1.83
C PHE A 46 8.41 -5.77 0.93
N LEU A 47 9.19 -4.85 1.50
CA LEU A 47 10.29 -4.17 0.84
C LEU A 47 11.56 -4.32 1.67
N SER A 48 12.69 -4.53 1.00
CA SER A 48 13.99 -4.50 1.66
C SER A 48 14.41 -3.06 1.99
N PRO A 49 15.36 -2.85 2.92
CA PRO A 49 15.84 -1.51 3.29
C PRO A 49 16.34 -0.68 2.11
N ARG A 50 16.95 -1.33 1.10
CA ARG A 50 17.41 -0.69 -0.13
C ARG A 50 16.24 -0.09 -0.92
N GLN A 51 15.18 -0.86 -1.10
CA GLN A 51 14.00 -0.46 -1.88
C GLN A 51 13.23 0.66 -1.19
N CYS A 52 13.14 0.60 0.14
CA CYS A 52 12.59 1.68 0.95
C CYS A 52 13.38 2.99 0.77
N ALA A 53 14.71 2.91 0.74
CA ALA A 53 15.56 4.09 0.50
C ALA A 53 15.33 4.66 -0.90
N GLU A 54 15.34 3.82 -1.93
CA GLU A 54 15.13 4.25 -3.32
C GLU A 54 13.77 4.92 -3.53
N LEU A 55 12.67 4.34 -3.00
CA LEU A 55 11.34 4.95 -3.08
C LEU A 55 11.24 6.26 -2.31
N ARG A 56 11.90 6.34 -1.14
CA ARG A 56 11.97 7.57 -0.36
C ARG A 56 12.68 8.65 -1.17
N ASP A 57 13.82 8.34 -1.77
CA ASP A 57 14.63 9.31 -2.50
C ASP A 57 13.87 9.83 -3.74
N VAL A 58 13.15 8.96 -4.46
CA VAL A 58 12.21 9.35 -5.53
C VAL A 58 11.15 10.33 -5.02
N ALA A 59 10.59 10.09 -3.83
CA ALA A 59 9.59 10.98 -3.25
C ALA A 59 10.19 12.27 -2.68
N THR A 60 11.40 12.28 -2.11
CA THR A 60 11.92 13.46 -1.40
C THR A 60 12.77 14.39 -2.23
N ASP A 61 13.37 13.91 -3.32
CA ASP A 61 14.27 14.71 -4.18
C ASP A 61 13.52 15.42 -5.33
N ALA A 62 12.19 15.30 -5.36
CA ALA A 62 11.34 15.73 -6.48
C ALA A 62 11.10 17.25 -6.61
N GLU A 63 11.99 18.13 -6.13
CA GLU A 63 12.03 19.51 -6.61
C GLU A 63 12.75 19.55 -7.97
N GLY A 64 12.03 19.15 -9.03
CA GLY A 64 12.53 19.13 -10.41
C GLY A 64 12.80 17.75 -11.01
N ASP A 65 12.54 16.67 -10.26
CA ASP A 65 12.69 15.30 -10.76
C ASP A 65 11.47 14.87 -11.60
N ALA A 66 11.71 14.37 -12.82
CA ALA A 66 10.67 13.84 -13.70
C ALA A 66 10.03 12.53 -13.18
N ARG A 67 10.67 11.86 -12.21
CA ARG A 67 10.26 10.57 -11.65
C ARG A 67 9.08 10.66 -10.68
N ALA A 68 8.80 11.83 -10.11
CA ALA A 68 7.66 12.02 -9.22
C ALA A 68 7.11 13.44 -9.27
N LYS A 69 5.79 13.57 -9.21
CA LYS A 69 5.12 14.87 -9.15
C LYS A 69 4.70 15.18 -7.72
N ARG A 70 5.34 16.18 -7.12
CA ARG A 70 4.91 16.72 -5.82
C ARG A 70 3.56 17.43 -5.96
N VAL A 71 2.63 17.09 -5.08
CA VAL A 71 1.32 17.74 -4.98
C VAL A 71 1.16 18.30 -3.57
N GLY A 72 1.10 19.63 -3.47
CA GLY A 72 0.74 20.30 -2.23
C GLY A 72 -0.70 19.96 -1.86
N SER A 73 -0.89 19.35 -0.70
CA SER A 73 -2.22 19.01 -0.19
C SER A 73 -2.54 19.69 1.14
N PRO A 74 -2.60 21.02 1.26
CA PRO A 74 -3.35 21.63 2.34
C PRO A 74 -4.81 21.78 1.86
N LYS A 75 -5.66 20.79 2.15
CA LYS A 75 -7.11 20.95 1.99
C LYS A 75 -7.73 21.21 3.36
N PHE A 76 -7.67 22.46 3.79
CA PHE A 76 -8.58 23.00 4.79
C PHE A 76 -9.71 23.72 4.05
N ASP A 77 -10.38 23.01 3.15
CA ASP A 77 -11.56 23.57 2.51
C ASP A 77 -12.68 23.42 3.56
N GLY A 78 -13.44 24.47 3.88
CA GLY A 78 -14.46 24.45 4.95
C GLY A 78 -15.57 23.39 4.79
N ASN A 79 -15.57 22.66 3.67
CA ASN A 79 -16.45 21.54 3.33
C ASN A 79 -15.73 20.17 3.28
N SER A 80 -14.43 20.09 3.54
CA SER A 80 -13.68 18.83 3.50
C SER A 80 -13.87 18.07 4.81
N ILE A 81 -14.49 16.89 4.74
CA ILE A 81 -14.62 15.95 5.86
C ILE A 81 -13.25 15.38 6.24
N THR A 82 -12.27 15.41 5.32
CA THR A 82 -10.94 14.84 5.52
C THR A 82 -9.87 15.92 5.62
N VAL A 83 -9.04 15.83 6.65
CA VAL A 83 -7.88 16.69 6.87
C VAL A 83 -6.64 15.91 6.48
N ARG A 84 -5.97 16.34 5.40
CA ARG A 84 -4.65 15.84 5.00
C ARG A 84 -3.66 16.99 5.11
N THR A 85 -2.60 16.82 5.89
CA THR A 85 -1.54 17.83 6.05
C THR A 85 -0.17 17.29 5.63
N SER A 86 -0.15 16.18 4.89
CA SER A 86 1.07 15.59 4.37
C SER A 86 1.60 16.35 3.15
N THR A 87 2.88 16.15 2.86
CA THR A 87 3.38 16.33 1.49
C THR A 87 3.21 15.00 0.75
N THR A 88 2.68 15.06 -0.47
CA THR A 88 2.40 13.87 -1.28
C THR A 88 3.12 13.98 -2.61
N TRP A 89 3.61 12.85 -3.10
CA TRP A 89 4.22 12.69 -4.41
C TRP A 89 3.56 11.53 -5.14
N PHE A 90 3.17 11.77 -6.39
CA PHE A 90 2.77 10.71 -7.31
C PHE A 90 4.02 10.24 -8.03
N CYS A 91 4.49 9.04 -7.69
CA CYS A 91 5.65 8.43 -8.29
C CYS A 91 5.26 7.77 -9.61
N ARG A 92 5.96 8.10 -10.69
CA ARG A 92 5.74 7.48 -12.00
C ARG A 92 5.94 5.97 -11.90
N TYR A 93 5.21 5.19 -12.70
CA TYR A 93 5.32 3.73 -12.70
C TYR A 93 6.77 3.25 -12.85
N GLU A 94 7.53 3.90 -13.73
CA GLU A 94 8.93 3.58 -14.03
C GLU A 94 9.87 3.85 -12.84
N ALA A 95 9.47 4.74 -11.93
CA ALA A 95 10.24 5.08 -10.74
C ALA A 95 9.92 4.18 -9.54
N ALA A 96 8.88 3.35 -9.62
CA ALA A 96 8.39 2.51 -8.54
C ALA A 96 8.19 1.03 -8.96
N VAL A 97 8.96 0.58 -9.95
CA VAL A 97 8.83 -0.78 -10.53
C VAL A 97 8.93 -1.87 -9.46
N GLU A 98 9.90 -1.78 -8.56
CA GLU A 98 10.09 -2.80 -7.53
C GLU A 98 8.91 -2.89 -6.55
N LEU A 99 8.31 -1.74 -6.19
CA LEU A 99 7.09 -1.71 -5.37
C LEU A 99 5.91 -2.39 -6.07
N LEU A 100 5.71 -2.08 -7.34
CA LEU A 100 4.63 -2.66 -8.15
C LEU A 100 4.83 -4.17 -8.34
N VAL A 101 6.08 -4.62 -8.51
CA VAL A 101 6.42 -6.04 -8.61
C VAL A 101 6.12 -6.77 -7.30
N GLU A 102 6.53 -6.25 -6.14
CA GLU A 102 6.21 -6.87 -4.85
C GLU A 102 4.70 -6.88 -4.57
N ALA A 103 3.99 -5.78 -4.89
CA ALA A 103 2.54 -5.72 -4.76
C ALA A 103 1.85 -6.81 -5.59
N ARG A 104 2.29 -7.06 -6.82
CA ARG A 104 1.75 -8.09 -7.71
C ARG A 104 2.16 -9.53 -7.33
N LYS A 105 3.24 -9.70 -6.55
CA LYS A 105 3.56 -10.99 -5.95
C LYS A 105 2.60 -11.36 -4.82
N VAL A 106 2.05 -10.36 -4.13
CA VAL A 106 1.10 -10.56 -3.05
C VAL A 106 -0.32 -10.61 -3.60
N LEU A 107 -0.70 -9.67 -4.46
CA LEU A 107 -2.06 -9.47 -4.98
C LEU A 107 -2.28 -10.18 -6.33
N GLY A 108 -3.36 -10.96 -6.38
CA GLY A 108 -3.86 -11.61 -7.58
C GLY A 108 -5.36 -11.36 -7.78
N LEU A 109 -5.87 -11.79 -8.93
CA LEU A 109 -7.30 -11.77 -9.24
C LEU A 109 -8.01 -12.97 -8.59
N ALA A 110 -9.22 -12.74 -8.07
CA ALA A 110 -10.00 -13.78 -7.38
C ALA A 110 -10.41 -14.95 -8.28
N ASP A 111 -10.53 -14.72 -9.59
CA ASP A 111 -10.82 -15.77 -10.59
C ASP A 111 -9.63 -16.69 -10.87
N GLY A 112 -8.47 -16.43 -10.26
CA GLY A 112 -7.24 -17.21 -10.45
C GLY A 112 -6.54 -16.98 -11.78
N SER A 113 -6.97 -15.98 -12.56
CA SER A 113 -6.41 -15.67 -13.89
C SER A 113 -4.99 -15.09 -13.85
N GLY A 114 -4.50 -14.69 -12.67
CA GLY A 114 -3.10 -14.36 -12.46
C GLY A 114 -2.85 -13.26 -11.41
N PRO A 115 -1.64 -12.65 -11.43
CA PRO A 115 -1.35 -11.49 -10.60
C PRO A 115 -2.23 -10.29 -10.99
N LEU A 116 -2.40 -9.34 -10.08
CA LEU A 116 -3.13 -8.10 -10.38
C LEU A 116 -2.50 -7.38 -11.60
N PRO A 117 -3.27 -7.00 -12.64
CA PRO A 117 -2.77 -6.23 -13.76
C PRO A 117 -2.30 -4.84 -13.32
N VAL A 118 -1.22 -4.32 -13.93
CA VAL A 118 -0.70 -2.97 -13.59
C VAL A 118 -1.71 -1.90 -13.96
N GLU A 119 -2.52 -2.14 -14.98
CA GLU A 119 -3.58 -1.27 -15.46
C GLU A 119 -4.70 -1.05 -14.44
N HIS A 120 -4.77 -1.93 -13.42
CA HIS A 120 -5.70 -1.80 -12.29
C HIS A 120 -5.05 -1.12 -11.07
N MET A 121 -3.79 -0.70 -11.19
CA MET A 121 -3.04 -0.02 -10.13
C MET A 121 -2.82 1.43 -10.54
N GLU A 122 -3.05 2.38 -9.63
CA GLU A 122 -2.64 3.77 -9.84
C GLU A 122 -1.11 3.93 -9.62
N GLU A 123 -0.57 5.05 -10.10
CA GLU A 123 0.79 5.48 -9.77
C GLU A 123 0.98 5.52 -8.25
N PRO A 124 2.05 4.90 -7.70
CA PRO A 124 2.26 4.87 -6.27
C PRO A 124 2.36 6.26 -5.63
N GLN A 125 1.75 6.43 -4.47
CA GLN A 125 1.79 7.67 -3.71
C GLN A 125 2.82 7.59 -2.58
N GLY A 126 3.88 8.39 -2.67
CA GLY A 126 4.76 8.68 -1.55
C GLY A 126 4.14 9.74 -0.66
N VAL A 127 4.12 9.52 0.66
CA VAL A 127 3.52 10.46 1.62
C VAL A 127 4.48 10.71 2.76
N ARG A 128 4.69 11.99 3.11
CA ARG A 128 5.52 12.40 4.26
C ARG A 128 4.73 13.27 5.22
N TYR A 129 4.72 12.84 6.48
CA TYR A 129 4.24 13.61 7.62
C TYR A 129 5.43 14.24 8.35
N ARG A 130 5.32 15.53 8.67
CA ARG A 130 6.24 16.23 9.60
C ARG A 130 5.60 16.29 10.99
N GLY A 131 6.31 16.79 12.01
CA GLY A 131 5.75 16.92 13.35
C GLY A 131 4.38 17.62 13.34
N GLY A 132 3.37 16.99 13.93
CA GLY A 132 1.98 17.45 13.93
C GLY A 132 1.18 17.18 12.64
N GLY A 133 1.78 16.52 11.64
CA GLY A 133 1.09 16.15 10.41
C GLY A 133 0.13 14.97 10.61
N GLN A 134 -1.02 15.00 9.94
CA GLN A 134 -2.04 13.97 10.05
C GLN A 134 -2.77 13.71 8.73
N PHE A 135 -3.41 12.55 8.67
CA PHE A 135 -4.45 12.25 7.70
C PHE A 135 -5.64 11.68 8.48
N SER A 136 -6.74 12.43 8.53
CA SER A 136 -7.93 12.00 9.28
C SER A 136 -8.59 10.80 8.62
N TRP A 137 -9.53 10.17 9.36
CA TRP A 137 -10.36 9.09 8.85
C TRP A 137 -10.97 9.44 7.49
N HIS A 138 -10.85 8.49 6.56
CA HIS A 138 -11.33 8.57 5.18
C HIS A 138 -11.63 7.14 4.69
N TYR A 139 -12.29 7.04 3.55
CA TYR A 139 -12.53 5.79 2.81
C TYR A 139 -11.60 5.69 1.60
#